data_AF-A0A927XL45-F1
#
_entry.id   AF-A0A927XL45-F1
#
_cell.length_a   1.000
_cell.length_b   1.000
_cell.length_c   1.000
_cell.angle_alpha   90.00
_cell.angle_beta   90.00
_cell.angle_gamma   90.00
#
_symmetry.space_group_name_H-M   'P 1'
#
loop_
_entity.id
_entity.type
_entity.pdbx_description
1 polymer ?
#
loop_
_entity_poly.entity_id
_entity_poly.type
_entity_poly.pdbx_seq_one_letter_code
_entity_poly.pdbx_strand_id
1 'polypeptide(L)'
;MSAALTKKELANIAGYTYRRLYDIDRDLPEDQKLFVESEGGKYDLAIFVQRWVDYNVANEKGEAKSLDDAKTAHEIIKTRKTELEVAKLEGQLVDVNEVKQLWGGIASTVMQNMMRLPNKIAVKVANMESVQTIQAIIDNEIRDVLISISETPLPDADEAHEETNEASEET
;
A
#
# COMPACT_ATOMS: atom_id res chain seq x y z
N MET A 1 49.32 -12.63 -25.72
CA MET A 1 49.41 -12.06 -27.08
C MET A 1 48.25 -11.09 -27.23
N SER A 2 48.49 -9.78 -27.24
CA SER A 2 47.43 -8.82 -27.59
C SER A 2 47.30 -8.81 -29.12
N ALA A 3 46.11 -9.16 -29.61
CA ALA A 3 45.79 -9.05 -31.03
C ALA A 3 45.37 -7.60 -31.31
N ALA A 4 46.19 -6.87 -32.06
CA ALA A 4 45.90 -5.49 -32.44
C ALA A 4 45.19 -5.45 -33.80
N LEU A 5 43.97 -4.89 -33.84
CA LEU A 5 43.10 -4.85 -35.02
C LEU A 5 42.66 -3.42 -35.36
N THR A 6 42.20 -3.20 -36.57
CA THR A 6 41.61 -1.91 -36.99
C THR A 6 40.16 -1.80 -36.48
N LYS A 7 39.63 -0.56 -36.38
CA LYS A 7 38.23 -0.35 -35.98
C LYS A 7 37.21 -1.06 -36.88
N LYS A 8 37.51 -1.21 -38.18
CA LYS A 8 36.65 -1.91 -39.13
C LYS A 8 36.60 -3.42 -38.85
N GLU A 9 37.74 -4.02 -38.50
CA GLU A 9 37.82 -5.43 -38.14
C GLU A 9 37.11 -5.70 -36.80
N LEU A 10 37.30 -4.81 -35.81
CA LEU A 10 36.59 -4.89 -34.52
C LEU A 10 35.07 -4.74 -34.69
N ALA A 11 34.61 -3.84 -35.57
CA ALA A 11 33.19 -3.71 -35.91
C ALA A 11 32.61 -5.01 -36.49
N ASN A 12 33.36 -5.63 -37.41
CA ASN A 12 32.95 -6.90 -38.00
C ASN A 12 32.87 -8.03 -36.96
N ILE A 13 33.83 -8.09 -36.03
CA ILE A 13 33.84 -9.07 -34.92
C ILE A 13 32.64 -8.85 -33.98
N ALA A 14 32.30 -7.59 -33.69
CA ALA A 14 31.13 -7.26 -32.87
C ALA A 14 29.79 -7.52 -33.59
N GLY A 15 29.80 -7.84 -34.89
CA GLY A 15 28.59 -8.03 -35.69
C GLY A 15 27.89 -6.73 -36.11
N TYR A 16 28.60 -5.60 -36.05
CA TYR A 16 28.06 -4.28 -36.38
C TYR A 16 28.74 -3.65 -37.59
N THR A 17 28.05 -2.72 -38.26
CA THR A 17 28.71 -1.87 -39.24
C THR A 17 29.68 -0.93 -38.54
N TYR A 18 30.80 -0.58 -39.22
CA TYR A 18 31.78 0.38 -38.69
C TYR A 18 31.12 1.69 -38.22
N ARG A 19 30.16 2.21 -39.00
CA ARG A 19 29.44 3.43 -38.66
C ARG A 19 28.64 3.28 -37.37
N ARG A 20 27.90 2.18 -37.22
CA ARG A 20 27.08 1.95 -36.03
C ARG A 20 27.91 1.78 -34.76
N LEU A 21 29.01 1.03 -34.84
CA LEU A 21 29.90 0.86 -33.69
C LEU A 21 30.63 2.17 -33.33
N TYR A 22 30.98 2.98 -34.33
CA TYR A 22 31.56 4.30 -34.11
C TYR A 22 30.58 5.28 -33.45
N ASP A 23 29.31 5.27 -33.86
CA ASP A 23 28.28 6.10 -33.21
C ASP A 23 28.06 5.69 -31.74
N ILE A 24 28.02 4.38 -31.46
CA ILE A 24 27.95 3.86 -30.07
C ILE A 24 29.17 4.33 -29.26
N ASP A 25 30.38 4.11 -29.79
CA ASP A 25 31.62 4.52 -29.12
C ASP A 25 31.68 6.03 -28.86
N ARG A 26 31.23 6.85 -29.81
CA ARG A 26 31.21 8.31 -29.68
C ARG A 26 30.35 8.75 -28.49
N ASP A 27 29.21 8.11 -28.29
CA ASP A 27 28.22 8.50 -27.29
C ASP A 27 28.54 7.93 -25.88
N LEU A 28 29.58 7.09 -25.74
CA LEU A 28 30.06 6.57 -24.46
C LEU A 28 30.99 7.55 -23.70
N PRO A 29 31.02 7.50 -22.36
CA PRO A 29 32.03 8.19 -21.53
C PRO A 29 33.48 7.81 -21.89
N GLU A 30 34.45 8.69 -21.58
CA GLU A 30 35.88 8.49 -21.93
C GLU A 30 36.48 7.20 -21.33
N ASP A 31 36.10 6.85 -20.10
CA ASP A 31 36.54 5.65 -19.39
C ASP A 31 35.92 4.36 -19.97
N GLN A 32 34.84 4.48 -20.74
CA GLN A 32 34.05 3.38 -21.29
C GLN A 32 34.16 3.25 -22.82
N LYS A 33 35.00 4.06 -23.48
CA LYS A 33 35.23 3.97 -24.93
C LYS A 33 35.60 2.54 -25.34
N LEU A 34 34.94 2.02 -26.36
CA LEU A 34 35.18 0.66 -26.84
C LEU A 34 36.55 0.55 -27.51
N PHE A 35 36.96 1.59 -28.25
CA PHE A 35 38.23 1.59 -28.97
C PHE A 35 39.39 2.06 -28.09
N VAL A 36 40.25 1.12 -27.67
CA VAL A 36 41.48 1.42 -26.91
C VAL A 36 42.70 1.26 -27.80
N GLU A 37 43.47 2.34 -27.95
CA GLU A 37 44.66 2.36 -28.82
C GLU A 37 45.76 1.42 -28.30
N SER A 38 46.41 0.76 -29.24
CA SER A 38 47.57 -0.10 -29.07
C SER A 38 48.71 0.39 -29.98
N GLU A 39 49.85 -0.29 -29.94
CA GLU A 39 51.02 0.11 -30.73
C GLU A 39 50.72 0.09 -32.24
N GLY A 40 51.19 1.12 -32.95
CA GLY A 40 51.09 1.19 -34.41
C GLY A 40 49.72 1.63 -34.97
N GLY A 41 48.92 2.39 -34.20
CA GLY A 41 47.64 2.94 -34.68
C GLY A 41 46.53 1.89 -34.83
N LYS A 42 46.69 0.75 -34.16
CA LYS A 42 45.72 -0.34 -34.06
C LYS A 42 45.07 -0.32 -32.67
N TYR A 43 44.07 -1.17 -32.48
CA TYR A 43 43.26 -1.21 -31.26
C TYR A 43 43.34 -2.59 -30.61
N ASP A 44 43.36 -2.61 -29.28
CA ASP A 44 43.48 -3.86 -28.51
C ASP A 44 42.16 -4.65 -28.52
N LEU A 45 42.18 -5.85 -29.12
CA LEU A 45 41.01 -6.71 -29.21
C LEU A 45 40.52 -7.20 -27.84
N ALA A 46 41.43 -7.52 -26.91
CA ALA A 46 41.04 -8.09 -25.62
C ALA A 46 40.29 -7.06 -24.78
N ILE A 47 40.79 -5.83 -24.75
CA ILE A 47 40.14 -4.72 -24.04
C ILE A 47 38.83 -4.34 -24.74
N PHE A 48 38.81 -4.31 -26.07
CA PHE A 48 37.59 -4.06 -26.84
C PHE A 48 36.48 -5.06 -26.50
N VAL A 49 36.78 -6.36 -26.48
CA VAL A 49 35.79 -7.41 -26.19
C VAL A 49 35.24 -7.28 -24.76
N GLN A 50 36.10 -7.02 -23.78
CA GLN A 50 35.66 -6.81 -22.39
C GLN A 50 34.69 -5.63 -22.28
N ARG A 51 35.08 -4.46 -22.82
CA ARG A 51 34.22 -3.27 -22.79
C ARG A 51 32.93 -3.45 -23.59
N TRP A 52 32.97 -4.18 -24.69
CA TRP A 52 31.80 -4.50 -25.50
C TRP A 52 30.80 -5.40 -24.77
N VAL A 53 31.28 -6.40 -24.05
CA VAL A 53 30.43 -7.26 -23.21
C VAL A 53 29.80 -6.44 -22.08
N ASP A 54 30.59 -5.60 -21.41
CA ASP A 54 30.10 -4.74 -20.33
C ASP A 54 29.03 -3.76 -20.82
N TYR A 55 29.24 -3.14 -21.99
CA TYR A 55 28.25 -2.27 -22.64
C TYR A 55 26.92 -2.99 -22.89
N ASN A 56 26.96 -4.20 -23.47
CA ASN A 56 25.73 -4.95 -23.77
C ASN A 56 25.00 -5.39 -22.50
N VAL A 57 25.73 -5.87 -21.49
CA VAL A 57 25.14 -6.26 -20.19
C VAL A 57 24.52 -5.05 -19.48
N ALA A 58 25.15 -3.87 -19.55
CA ALA A 58 24.61 -2.64 -18.98
C ALA A 58 23.37 -2.17 -19.77
N ASN A 59 23.40 -2.24 -21.10
CA ASN A 59 22.30 -1.83 -21.96
C ASN A 59 21.07 -2.75 -21.79
N GLU A 60 21.26 -4.07 -21.71
CA GLU A 60 20.19 -5.02 -21.40
C GLU A 60 19.59 -4.81 -20.00
N LYS A 61 20.42 -4.49 -19.00
CA LYS A 61 19.95 -4.16 -17.65
C LYS A 61 19.19 -2.83 -17.58
N GLY A 62 19.43 -1.90 -18.49
CA GLY A 62 18.76 -0.60 -18.55
C GLY A 62 17.31 -0.67 -19.06
N GLU A 63 17.06 -1.50 -20.09
CA GLU A 63 15.71 -1.67 -20.66
C GLU A 63 14.88 -2.75 -19.93
N ALA A 64 15.49 -3.83 -19.44
CA ALA A 64 14.74 -4.94 -18.84
C ALA A 64 14.29 -4.68 -17.39
N LYS A 65 15.07 -3.94 -16.59
CA LYS A 65 14.68 -3.65 -15.19
C LYS A 65 13.46 -2.75 -15.08
N SER A 66 13.35 -1.70 -15.89
CA SER A 66 12.35 -0.66 -15.59
C SER A 66 10.90 -1.09 -15.79
N LEU A 67 10.60 -1.94 -16.78
CA LEU A 67 9.23 -2.31 -17.10
C LEU A 67 8.79 -3.59 -16.40
N ASP A 68 9.71 -4.55 -16.24
CA ASP A 68 9.43 -5.82 -15.57
C ASP A 68 9.39 -5.66 -14.03
N ASP A 69 10.29 -4.85 -13.46
CA ASP A 69 10.27 -4.55 -12.02
C ASP A 69 9.00 -3.75 -11.66
N ALA A 70 8.58 -2.80 -12.50
CA ALA A 70 7.36 -2.02 -12.29
C ALA A 70 6.09 -2.88 -12.42
N LYS A 71 6.04 -3.78 -13.41
CA LYS A 71 4.93 -4.74 -13.56
C LYS A 71 4.87 -5.71 -12.39
N THR A 72 6.02 -6.21 -11.94
CA THR A 72 6.10 -7.12 -10.78
C THR A 72 5.65 -6.41 -9.50
N ALA A 73 6.09 -5.18 -9.27
CA ALA A 73 5.65 -4.38 -8.12
C ALA A 73 4.13 -4.10 -8.16
N HIS A 74 3.60 -3.78 -9.34
CA HIS A 74 2.16 -3.55 -9.51
C HIS A 74 1.35 -4.83 -9.29
N GLU A 75 1.79 -5.98 -9.82
CA GLU A 75 1.15 -7.29 -9.58
C GLU A 75 1.15 -7.66 -8.09
N ILE A 76 2.25 -7.39 -7.36
CA ILE A 76 2.32 -7.59 -5.90
C ILE A 76 1.33 -6.69 -5.17
N ILE A 77 1.27 -5.40 -5.50
CA ILE A 77 0.33 -4.44 -4.88
C ILE A 77 -1.12 -4.83 -5.17
N LYS A 78 -1.41 -5.25 -6.41
CA LYS A 78 -2.75 -5.68 -6.84
C LYS A 78 -3.17 -6.95 -6.11
N THR A 79 -2.28 -7.94 -6.00
CA THR A 79 -2.53 -9.16 -5.23
C THR A 79 -2.80 -8.81 -3.77
N ARG A 80 -2.00 -7.91 -3.18
CA ARG A 80 -2.19 -7.48 -1.78
C ARG A 80 -3.51 -6.74 -1.56
N LYS A 81 -3.92 -5.90 -2.51
CA LYS A 81 -5.23 -5.23 -2.49
C LYS A 81 -6.36 -6.26 -2.49
N THR A 82 -6.31 -7.23 -3.40
CA THR A 82 -7.31 -8.30 -3.50
C THR A 82 -7.33 -9.19 -2.25
N GLU A 83 -6.18 -9.51 -1.65
CA GLU A 83 -6.12 -10.23 -0.37
C GLU A 83 -6.82 -9.47 0.77
N LEU A 84 -6.60 -8.15 0.86
CA LEU A 84 -7.25 -7.32 1.87
C LEU A 84 -8.76 -7.17 1.64
N GLU A 85 -9.19 -7.08 0.37
CA GLU A 85 -10.61 -7.08 0.00
C GLU A 85 -11.29 -8.41 0.36
N VAL A 86 -10.63 -9.54 0.05
CA VAL A 86 -11.12 -10.88 0.44
C VAL A 86 -11.19 -11.01 1.96
N ALA A 87 -10.16 -10.59 2.71
CA ALA A 87 -10.16 -10.65 4.17
C ALA A 87 -11.23 -9.73 4.81
N LYS A 88 -11.55 -8.59 4.18
CA LYS A 88 -12.67 -7.72 4.57
C LYS A 88 -14.01 -8.43 4.34
N LEU A 89 -14.19 -9.06 3.18
CA LEU A 89 -15.41 -9.82 2.83
C LEU A 89 -15.60 -11.07 3.71
N GLU A 90 -14.50 -11.71 4.13
CA GLU A 90 -14.51 -12.83 5.09
C GLU A 90 -14.76 -12.39 6.54
N GLY A 91 -14.89 -11.08 6.80
CA GLY A 91 -15.16 -10.53 8.13
C GLY A 91 -13.96 -10.55 9.09
N GLN A 92 -12.74 -10.74 8.58
CA GLN A 92 -11.50 -10.79 9.38
C GLN A 92 -10.84 -9.40 9.56
N LEU A 93 -11.29 -8.40 8.79
CA LEU A 93 -10.79 -7.03 8.80
C LEU A 93 -11.95 -6.08 9.08
N VAL A 94 -11.93 -5.44 10.25
CA VAL A 94 -12.91 -4.41 10.63
C VAL A 94 -12.21 -3.05 10.60
N ASP A 95 -12.86 -2.05 10.01
CA ASP A 95 -12.32 -0.70 9.99
C ASP A 95 -12.29 -0.10 11.41
N VAL A 96 -11.13 0.41 11.82
CA VAL A 96 -10.95 0.97 13.18
C VAL A 96 -11.84 2.21 13.40
N ASN A 97 -12.11 2.99 12.37
CA ASN A 97 -12.98 4.16 12.45
C ASN A 97 -14.45 3.75 12.60
N GLU A 98 -14.87 2.71 11.88
CA GLU A 98 -16.22 2.13 11.99
C GLU A 98 -16.46 1.60 13.41
N VAL A 99 -15.48 0.86 13.97
CA VAL A 99 -15.52 0.40 15.38
C VAL A 99 -15.64 1.60 16.33
N LYS A 100 -14.85 2.66 16.12
CA LYS A 100 -14.90 3.86 16.99
C LYS A 100 -16.25 4.57 16.93
N GLN A 101 -16.85 4.69 15.74
CA GLN A 101 -18.17 5.32 15.59
C GLN A 101 -19.25 4.51 16.28
N LEU A 102 -19.26 3.19 16.05
CA LEU A 102 -20.21 2.27 16.67
C LEU A 102 -20.11 2.29 18.20
N TRP A 103 -18.89 2.20 18.76
CA TRP A 103 -18.69 2.31 20.21
C TRP A 103 -19.00 3.71 20.74
N GLY A 104 -18.77 4.76 19.96
CA GLY A 104 -19.16 6.12 20.30
C GLY A 104 -20.68 6.29 20.44
N GLY A 105 -21.45 5.71 19.51
CA GLY A 105 -22.91 5.70 19.55
C GLY A 105 -23.46 4.94 20.76
N ILE A 106 -22.91 3.74 21.02
CA ILE A 106 -23.28 2.93 22.20
C ILE A 106 -22.96 3.70 23.49
N ALA A 107 -21.74 4.24 23.62
CA ALA A 107 -21.32 4.98 24.82
C ALA A 107 -22.19 6.22 25.07
N SER A 108 -22.55 6.96 24.01
CA SER A 108 -23.44 8.12 24.10
C SER A 108 -24.83 7.72 24.60
N THR A 109 -25.39 6.63 24.06
CA THR A 109 -26.71 6.11 24.46
C THR A 109 -26.71 5.68 25.93
N VAL A 110 -25.68 4.95 26.35
CA VAL A 110 -25.48 4.56 27.75
C VAL A 110 -25.43 5.79 28.65
N MET A 111 -24.62 6.80 28.29
CA MET A 111 -24.47 8.02 29.07
C MET A 111 -25.81 8.76 29.22
N GLN A 112 -26.57 8.92 28.13
CA GLN A 112 -27.88 9.59 28.15
C GLN A 112 -28.88 8.86 29.05
N ASN A 113 -28.94 7.53 28.96
CA ASN A 113 -29.83 6.72 29.79
C ASN A 113 -29.46 6.79 31.27
N MET A 114 -28.17 6.72 31.60
CA MET A 114 -27.68 6.89 32.97
C MET A 114 -27.98 8.28 33.55
N MET A 115 -27.91 9.33 32.73
CA MET A 115 -28.24 10.70 33.17
C MET A 115 -29.75 10.93 33.36
N ARG A 116 -30.60 10.23 32.58
CA ARG A 116 -32.06 10.28 32.74
C ARG A 116 -32.57 9.50 33.96
N LEU A 117 -31.87 8.44 34.32
CA LEU A 117 -32.28 7.50 35.37
C LEU A 117 -32.53 8.18 36.74
N PRO A 118 -31.64 9.03 37.29
CA PRO A 118 -31.87 9.72 38.56
C PRO A 118 -33.12 10.60 38.55
N ASN A 119 -33.34 11.37 37.49
CA ASN A 119 -34.54 12.22 37.37
C ASN A 119 -35.82 11.39 37.36
N LYS A 120 -35.82 10.26 36.65
CA LYS A 120 -36.99 9.36 36.57
C LYS A 120 -37.27 8.71 37.92
N ILE A 121 -36.24 8.24 38.62
CA ILE A 121 -36.36 7.63 39.95
C ILE A 121 -36.85 8.68 40.97
N ALA A 122 -36.24 9.87 40.98
CA ALA A 122 -36.56 10.92 41.94
C ALA A 122 -38.06 11.27 41.93
N VAL A 123 -38.68 11.38 40.75
CA VAL A 123 -40.12 11.64 40.61
C VAL A 123 -40.97 10.48 41.16
N LYS A 124 -40.56 9.23 40.94
CA LYS A 124 -41.29 8.04 41.41
C LYS A 124 -41.22 7.87 42.93
N VAL A 125 -40.12 8.26 43.56
CA VAL A 125 -39.85 8.00 44.98
C VAL A 125 -40.13 9.21 45.88
N ALA A 126 -40.41 10.39 45.32
CA ALA A 126 -40.55 11.66 46.06
C ALA A 126 -41.53 11.63 47.25
N ASN A 127 -42.58 10.81 47.17
CA ASN A 127 -43.62 10.68 48.21
C ASN A 127 -43.66 9.29 48.85
N MET A 128 -42.58 8.50 48.73
CA MET A 128 -42.49 7.15 49.27
C MET A 128 -41.71 7.14 50.59
N GLU A 129 -42.23 6.45 51.60
CA GLU A 129 -41.60 6.35 52.92
C GLU A 129 -40.95 4.97 53.16
N SER A 130 -41.33 3.95 52.38
CA SER A 130 -40.77 2.59 52.50
C SER A 130 -39.46 2.45 51.72
N VAL A 131 -38.35 2.30 52.45
CA VAL A 131 -37.02 2.07 51.89
C VAL A 131 -36.98 0.82 50.99
N GLN A 132 -37.66 -0.25 51.38
CA GLN A 132 -37.71 -1.50 50.59
C GLN A 132 -38.39 -1.29 49.24
N THR A 133 -39.45 -0.48 49.22
CA THR A 133 -40.18 -0.16 47.98
C THR A 133 -39.33 0.73 47.07
N ILE A 134 -38.62 1.71 47.66
CA ILE A 134 -37.69 2.58 46.94
C ILE A 134 -36.56 1.77 46.29
N GLN A 135 -35.94 0.85 47.04
CA GLN A 135 -34.89 -0.02 46.52
C GLN A 135 -35.38 -0.90 45.36
N ALA A 136 -36.57 -1.49 45.49
CA ALA A 136 -37.14 -2.31 44.41
C ALA A 136 -37.37 -1.50 43.12
N ILE A 137 -37.79 -0.23 43.24
CA ILE A 137 -37.98 0.66 42.09
C ILE A 137 -36.65 1.00 41.43
N ILE A 138 -35.63 1.33 42.23
CA ILE A 138 -34.28 1.63 41.72
C ILE A 138 -33.72 0.42 40.98
N ASP A 139 -33.80 -0.77 41.57
CA ASP A 139 -33.28 -2.00 40.98
C ASP A 139 -33.97 -2.34 39.65
N ASN A 140 -35.30 -2.23 39.59
CA ASN A 140 -36.04 -2.46 38.35
C ASN A 140 -35.63 -1.46 37.27
N GLU A 141 -35.52 -0.18 37.62
CA GLU A 141 -35.20 0.85 36.64
C GLU A 141 -33.77 0.74 36.11
N ILE A 142 -32.81 0.32 36.95
CA ILE A 142 -31.45 0.00 36.51
C ILE A 142 -31.46 -1.18 35.54
N ARG A 143 -32.19 -2.25 35.86
CA ARG A 143 -32.28 -3.44 35.00
C ARG A 143 -32.91 -3.11 33.64
N ASP A 144 -33.98 -2.32 33.62
CA ASP A 144 -34.63 -1.89 32.38
C ASP A 144 -33.67 -1.11 31.48
N VAL A 145 -32.86 -0.22 32.06
CA VAL A 145 -31.84 0.52 31.30
C VAL A 145 -30.74 -0.40 30.78
N LEU A 146 -30.27 -1.36 31.59
CA LEU A 146 -29.26 -2.33 31.15
C LEU A 146 -29.78 -3.21 30.01
N ILE A 147 -31.05 -3.63 30.05
CA ILE A 147 -31.70 -4.37 28.97
C ILE A 147 -31.76 -3.51 27.71
N SER A 148 -32.22 -2.25 27.82
CA SER A 148 -32.28 -1.32 26.68
C SER A 148 -30.90 -1.06 26.05
N ILE A 149 -29.83 -1.03 26.84
CA ILE A 149 -28.45 -0.91 26.34
C ILE A 149 -28.06 -2.20 25.58
N SER A 150 -28.40 -3.37 26.10
CA SER A 150 -28.09 -4.65 25.45
C SER A 150 -28.87 -4.87 24.15
N GLU A 151 -30.05 -4.30 24.04
CA GLU A 151 -30.93 -4.38 22.87
C GLU A 151 -30.70 -3.23 21.88
N THR A 152 -29.81 -2.29 22.18
CA THR A 152 -29.49 -1.19 21.26
C THR A 152 -28.91 -1.80 19.97
N PRO A 153 -29.62 -1.69 18.83
CA PRO A 153 -29.16 -2.29 17.59
C PRO A 153 -27.82 -1.67 17.20
N LEU A 154 -26.90 -2.52 16.76
CA LEU A 154 -25.67 -2.07 16.13
C LEU A 154 -26.08 -1.31 14.86
N PRO A 155 -25.56 -0.10 14.60
CA PRO A 155 -25.83 0.58 13.33
C PRO A 155 -25.43 -0.35 12.18
N ASP A 156 -26.33 -0.48 11.21
CA ASP A 156 -26.16 -1.40 10.08
C ASP A 156 -24.89 -1.02 9.32
N ALA A 157 -23.97 -1.98 9.15
CA ALA A 157 -22.68 -1.80 8.49
C ALA A 157 -22.80 -1.28 7.04
N ASP A 158 -23.99 -1.40 6.43
CA ASP A 158 -24.26 -0.98 5.06
C ASP A 158 -24.39 0.55 4.91
N GLU A 159 -24.80 1.29 5.95
CA GLU A 159 -24.93 2.77 5.85
C GLU A 159 -23.56 3.48 5.86
N ALA A 160 -22.52 2.85 6.40
CA ALA A 160 -21.17 3.43 6.45
C ALA A 160 -20.38 3.28 5.12
N HIS A 161 -20.89 2.47 4.18
CA HIS A 161 -20.21 2.23 2.90
C HIS A 161 -20.52 3.26 1.82
N GLU A 162 -21.59 4.06 1.96
CA GLU A 162 -21.95 5.06 0.96
C GLU A 162 -21.12 6.35 1.08
N GLU A 163 -20.76 6.80 2.28
CA GLU A 163 -20.04 8.09 2.46
C GLU A 163 -18.56 8.04 2.04
N THR A 164 -17.93 6.86 2.04
CA THR A 164 -16.49 6.76 1.73
C THR A 164 -16.19 6.70 0.23
N ASN A 165 -17.19 6.42 -0.62
CA ASN A 165 -16.98 6.28 -2.06
C ASN A 165 -17.02 7.65 -2.78
N GLU A 166 -17.86 8.58 -2.31
CA GLU A 166 -17.98 9.92 -2.92
C GLU A 166 -16.74 10.81 -2.69
N ALA A 167 -15.99 10.60 -1.60
CA ALA A 167 -14.79 11.38 -1.30
C ALA A 167 -13.56 11.02 -2.18
N SER A 168 -13.64 9.93 -2.96
CA SER A 168 -12.51 9.44 -3.76
C SER A 168 -12.57 9.81 -5.25
N GLU A 169 -13.68 10.41 -5.71
CA GLU A 169 -13.86 10.82 -7.11
C GLU A 169 -13.58 12.32 -7.37
N GLU A 170 -13.29 13.13 -6.35
CA GLU A 170 -13.08 14.60 -6.50
C GLU A 170 -11.63 15.12 -6.31
N THR A 171 -10.59 14.28 -6.29
CA THR A 171 -9.18 14.75 -6.24
C THR A 171 -8.29 14.20 -7.35
#